data_AF-X1Q785-F1
#
_entry.id   AF-X1Q785-F1
#
_cell.length_a   1.000
_cell.length_b   1.000
_cell.length_c   1.000
_cell.angle_alpha   90.00
_cell.angle_beta   90.00
_cell.angle_gamma   90.00
#
_symmetry.space_group_name_H-M   'P 1'
#
loop_
_entity.id
_entity.type
_entity.pdbx_description
1 polymer ?
#
loop_
_entity_poly.entity_id
_entity_poly.type
_entity_poly.pdbx_seq_one_letter_code
_entity_poly.pdbx_strand_id
1 'polypeptide(L)'
;LGYALLAFFGLLLCHISVNVLNDYFDYRSGIDLEVRRTPFSGGSGILPAALLKPRQVFWFGLVSFLLAVPIGVYFVVTLDKGWQLLPLLLVAAVCIILYTPFITKVGWPEWAPGLGMGALPVLGVYFVQTTA
;
A
#
# COMPACT_ATOMS: atom_id res chain seq x y z
N LEU A 1 15.25 5.57 -17.70
CA LEU A 1 15.49 4.35 -16.87
C LEU A 1 15.52 4.66 -15.37
N GLY A 2 16.30 5.66 -14.90
CA GLY A 2 16.39 6.02 -13.48
C GLY A 2 15.04 6.29 -12.81
N TYR A 3 14.19 7.12 -13.41
CA TYR A 3 12.85 7.40 -12.88
C TYR A 3 11.94 6.18 -12.83
N ALA A 4 12.02 5.28 -13.83
CA ALA A 4 11.25 4.04 -13.83
C ALA A 4 11.64 3.12 -12.66
N LEU A 5 12.94 2.99 -12.38
CA LEU A 5 13.42 2.22 -11.23
C LEU A 5 12.99 2.86 -9.91
N LEU A 6 13.10 4.19 -9.79
CA LEU A 6 12.70 4.89 -8.57
C LEU A 6 11.19 4.80 -8.34
N ALA A 7 10.37 4.92 -9.39
CA ALA A 7 8.93 4.71 -9.33
C ALA A 7 8.59 3.27 -8.95
N PHE A 8 9.32 2.28 -9.50
CA PHE A 8 9.17 0.88 -9.12
C PHE A 8 9.45 0.67 -7.62
N PHE A 9 10.53 1.22 -7.08
CA PHE A 9 10.83 1.10 -5.65
C PHE A 9 9.79 1.80 -4.76
N GLY A 10 9.34 2.99 -5.15
CA GLY A 10 8.27 3.69 -4.44
C GLY A 10 6.97 2.89 -4.42
N LEU A 11 6.59 2.34 -5.58
CA LEU A 11 5.40 1.49 -5.70
C LEU A 11 5.55 0.21 -4.88
N LEU A 12 6.68 -0.48 -4.98
CA LEU A 12 6.98 -1.67 -4.19
C LEU A 12 6.83 -1.41 -2.68
N LEU A 13 7.36 -0.28 -2.19
CA LEU A 13 7.21 0.12 -0.79
C LEU A 13 5.74 0.37 -0.40
N CYS A 14 4.94 0.99 -1.27
CA CYS A 14 3.50 1.15 -1.05
C CYS A 14 2.78 -0.21 -0.97
N HIS A 15 3.09 -1.14 -1.88
CA HIS A 15 2.53 -2.50 -1.86
C HIS A 15 2.93 -3.28 -0.61
N ILE A 16 4.21 -3.19 -0.18
CA ILE A 16 4.67 -3.79 1.08
C ILE A 16 3.85 -3.19 2.23
N SER A 17 3.74 -1.86 2.30
CA SER A 17 3.01 -1.20 3.38
C SER A 17 1.57 -1.67 3.49
N VAL A 18 0.77 -1.57 2.42
CA VAL A 18 -0.66 -1.88 2.50
C VAL A 18 -0.90 -3.35 2.86
N ASN A 19 -0.11 -4.27 2.31
CA ASN A 19 -0.26 -5.71 2.60
C ASN A 19 0.14 -6.04 4.04
N VAL A 20 1.24 -5.47 4.53
CA VAL A 20 1.74 -5.71 5.89
C VAL A 20 0.82 -5.07 6.94
N LEU A 21 0.34 -3.86 6.69
CA LEU A 21 -0.65 -3.22 7.56
C LEU A 21 -1.97 -4.01 7.56
N ASN A 22 -2.36 -4.55 6.41
CA ASN A 22 -3.53 -5.42 6.32
C ASN A 22 -3.39 -6.66 7.22
N ASP A 23 -2.30 -7.41 7.08
CA ASP A 23 -2.01 -8.56 7.95
C ASP A 23 -2.05 -8.18 9.44
N TYR A 24 -1.50 -7.02 9.81
CA TYR A 24 -1.54 -6.55 11.19
C TYR A 24 -2.98 -6.31 11.68
N PHE A 25 -3.80 -5.60 10.91
CA PHE A 25 -5.16 -5.26 11.31
C PHE A 25 -6.10 -6.47 11.29
N ASP A 26 -5.94 -7.39 10.33
CA ASP A 26 -6.71 -8.64 10.23
C ASP A 26 -6.35 -9.62 11.35
N TYR A 27 -5.06 -9.71 11.72
CA TYR A 27 -4.66 -10.44 12.92
C TYR A 27 -5.21 -9.80 14.20
N ARG A 28 -5.18 -8.47 14.30
CA ARG A 28 -5.71 -7.74 15.47
C ARG A 28 -7.22 -7.83 15.62
N SER A 29 -7.96 -8.00 14.52
CA SER A 29 -9.41 -8.21 14.54
C SER A 29 -9.79 -9.65 14.89
N GLY A 30 -8.83 -10.60 14.79
CA GLY A 30 -9.02 -12.01 15.07
C GLY A 30 -9.45 -12.84 13.85
N ILE A 31 -9.76 -12.19 12.72
CA ILE A 31 -10.27 -12.87 11.51
C ILE A 31 -9.24 -13.90 11.00
N ASP A 32 -7.94 -13.54 10.99
CA ASP A 32 -6.88 -14.45 10.56
C ASP A 32 -6.72 -15.70 11.44
N LEU A 33 -7.29 -15.71 12.65
CA LEU A 33 -7.26 -16.85 13.57
C LEU A 33 -8.44 -17.80 13.37
N GLU A 34 -9.53 -17.31 12.79
CA GLU A 34 -10.78 -18.07 12.57
C GLU A 34 -10.87 -18.66 11.16
N VAL A 35 -10.18 -18.04 10.19
CA VAL A 35 -10.26 -18.44 8.78
C VAL A 35 -9.32 -19.60 8.47
N ARG A 36 -9.84 -20.60 7.74
CA ARG A 36 -9.00 -21.63 7.10
C ARG A 36 -8.32 -21.04 5.86
N ARG A 37 -6.99 -20.91 5.92
CA ARG A 37 -6.19 -20.40 4.79
C ARG A 37 -6.41 -21.21 3.51
N THR A 38 -6.44 -20.47 2.41
CA THR A 38 -6.39 -20.99 1.04
C THR A 38 -5.27 -20.28 0.28
N PRO A 39 -4.91 -20.70 -0.94
CA PRO A 39 -3.94 -19.97 -1.76
C PRO A 39 -4.35 -18.51 -2.07
N PHE A 40 -5.62 -18.15 -1.85
CA PHE A 40 -6.18 -16.84 -2.19
C PHE A 40 -6.73 -16.07 -0.97
N SER A 41 -6.69 -16.63 0.25
CA SER A 41 -7.29 -16.01 1.45
C SER A 41 -6.59 -16.40 2.76
N GLY A 42 -6.71 -15.53 3.76
CA GLY A 42 -6.15 -15.69 5.12
C GLY A 42 -4.75 -15.10 5.30
N GLY A 43 -4.49 -13.95 4.67
CA GLY A 43 -3.27 -13.14 4.88
C GLY A 43 -1.96 -13.84 4.54
N SER A 44 -0.82 -13.35 5.05
CA SER A 44 0.49 -14.02 4.94
C SER A 44 0.67 -15.21 5.87
N GLY A 45 -0.15 -15.31 6.93
CA GLY A 45 -0.06 -16.34 7.97
C GLY A 45 1.15 -16.20 8.91
N ILE A 46 1.95 -15.15 8.76
CA ILE A 46 3.14 -14.90 9.60
C ILE A 46 2.74 -14.65 11.07
N LEU A 47 1.69 -13.87 11.30
CA LEU A 47 1.21 -13.55 12.65
C LEU A 47 0.48 -14.72 13.32
N PRO A 48 -0.45 -15.44 12.67
CA PRO A 48 -1.03 -16.67 13.23
C PRO A 48 0.02 -17.75 13.58
N ALA A 49 1.09 -17.85 12.80
CA ALA A 49 2.20 -18.78 13.07
C ALA A 49 3.21 -18.26 14.12
N ALA A 50 2.97 -17.08 14.71
CA ALA A 50 3.85 -16.44 15.70
C ALA A 50 5.31 -16.23 15.24
N LEU A 51 5.55 -16.11 13.92
CA LEU A 51 6.89 -15.92 13.36
C LEU A 51 7.42 -14.49 13.56
N LEU A 52 6.53 -13.51 13.63
CA LEU A 52 6.83 -12.12 13.97
C LEU A 52 5.88 -11.60 15.03
N LYS A 53 6.33 -10.61 15.81
CA LYS A 53 5.45 -9.92 16.76
C LYS A 53 4.54 -8.94 16.01
N PRO A 54 3.25 -8.80 16.37
CA PRO A 54 2.33 -7.84 15.74
C PRO A 54 2.88 -6.41 15.67
N ARG A 55 3.56 -5.98 16.73
CA ARG A 55 4.21 -4.66 16.76
C ARG A 55 5.30 -4.51 15.70
N GLN A 56 6.07 -5.57 15.41
CA GLN A 56 7.09 -5.52 14.36
C GLN A 56 6.45 -5.40 12.98
N VAL A 57 5.38 -6.16 12.73
CA VAL A 57 4.63 -6.11 11.47
C VAL A 57 4.02 -4.72 11.25
N PHE A 58 3.38 -4.15 12.27
CA PHE A 58 2.85 -2.77 12.20
C PHE A 58 3.93 -1.75 11.83
N TRP A 59 5.06 -1.75 12.55
CA TRP A 59 6.14 -0.81 12.28
C TRP A 59 6.81 -1.07 10.94
N PHE A 60 6.92 -2.32 10.49
CA PHE A 60 7.46 -2.63 9.17
C PHE A 60 6.59 -2.01 8.06
N GLY A 61 5.28 -2.21 8.11
CA GLY A 61 4.36 -1.60 7.15
C GLY A 61 4.41 -0.07 7.18
N LEU A 62 4.36 0.52 8.38
CA LEU A 62 4.42 1.97 8.54
C LEU A 62 5.74 2.58 8.05
N VAL A 63 6.88 1.94 8.35
CA VAL A 63 8.20 2.38 7.87
C VAL A 63 8.27 2.26 6.35
N SER A 64 7.77 1.17 5.74
CA SER A 64 7.70 1.07 4.29
C SER A 64 6.91 2.21 3.65
N PHE A 65 5.76 2.59 4.23
CA PHE A 65 5.01 3.78 3.79
C PHE A 65 5.83 5.06 3.91
N LEU A 66 6.43 5.29 5.08
CA LEU A 66 7.22 6.50 5.33
C LEU A 66 8.45 6.59 4.42
N LEU A 67 9.02 5.47 3.97
CA LEU A 67 10.10 5.43 2.98
C LEU A 67 9.60 5.70 1.55
N ALA A 68 8.35 5.38 1.23
CA ALA A 68 7.75 5.71 -0.06
C ALA A 68 7.43 7.22 -0.20
N VAL A 69 7.13 7.90 0.91
CA VAL A 69 6.77 9.34 0.91
C VAL A 69 7.84 10.23 0.28
N PRO A 70 9.14 10.15 0.66
CA PRO A 70 10.20 10.93 0.01
C PRO A 70 10.29 10.71 -1.50
N ILE A 71 10.02 9.49 -1.98
CA ILE A 71 10.03 9.18 -3.42
C ILE A 71 8.88 9.90 -4.13
N GLY A 72 7.67 9.88 -3.55
CA GLY A 72 6.53 10.63 -4.06
C GLY A 72 6.80 12.15 -4.06
N VAL A 73 7.35 12.69 -2.97
CA VAL A 73 7.73 14.11 -2.87
C VAL A 73 8.77 14.48 -3.92
N TYR A 74 9.77 13.62 -4.14
CA TYR A 74 10.78 13.83 -5.17
C TYR A 74 10.14 13.98 -6.56
N PHE A 75 9.20 13.11 -6.94
CA PHE A 75 8.50 13.23 -8.22
C PHE A 75 7.62 14.47 -8.31
N VAL A 76 6.95 14.85 -7.22
CA VAL A 76 6.11 16.07 -7.19
C VAL A 76 6.94 17.33 -7.43
N VAL A 77 8.16 17.39 -6.90
CA VAL A 77 9.04 18.57 -6.98
C VAL A 77 9.88 18.60 -8.26
N THR A 78 10.24 17.44 -8.81
CA THR A 78 11.22 17.35 -9.91
C THR A 78 10.57 17.24 -11.29
N LEU A 79 9.38 16.66 -11.41
CA LEU A 79 8.72 16.46 -12.70
C LEU A 79 8.02 17.73 -13.20
N ASP A 80 7.91 17.87 -14.52
CA ASP A 80 7.08 18.90 -15.13
C ASP A 80 5.62 18.68 -14.74
N LYS A 81 5.01 19.70 -14.13
CA LYS A 81 3.65 19.62 -13.56
C LYS A 81 3.52 18.54 -12.47
N GLY A 82 4.60 18.19 -11.77
CA GLY A 82 4.60 17.17 -10.71
C GLY A 82 3.55 17.39 -9.61
N TRP A 83 3.11 18.63 -9.37
CA TRP A 83 1.99 18.94 -8.48
C TRP A 83 0.67 18.23 -8.84
N GLN A 84 0.47 17.87 -10.13
CA GLN A 84 -0.70 17.11 -10.59
C GLN A 84 -0.67 15.64 -10.14
N LEU A 85 0.48 15.12 -9.70
CA LEU A 85 0.60 13.80 -9.10
C LEU A 85 0.11 13.78 -7.64
N LEU A 86 0.07 14.95 -6.98
CA LEU A 86 -0.26 15.06 -5.56
C LEU A 86 -1.64 14.48 -5.20
N PRO A 87 -2.74 14.75 -5.93
CA PRO A 87 -4.04 14.14 -5.63
C PRO A 87 -4.00 12.61 -5.68
N LEU A 88 -3.27 12.04 -6.64
CA LEU A 88 -3.12 10.60 -6.79
C LEU A 88 -2.36 9.99 -5.60
N LEU A 89 -1.29 10.65 -5.15
CA LEU A 89 -0.52 10.22 -3.97
C LEU A 89 -1.33 10.33 -2.67
N LEU A 90 -2.14 11.38 -2.52
CA LEU A 90 -3.00 11.56 -1.35
C LEU A 90 -4.08 10.49 -1.29
N VAL A 91 -4.74 10.19 -2.41
CA VAL A 91 -5.72 9.09 -2.46
C VAL A 91 -5.04 7.76 -2.17
N ALA A 92 -3.87 7.50 -2.75
CA ALA A 92 -3.10 6.30 -2.45
C ALA A 92 -2.74 6.18 -0.96
N ALA A 93 -2.28 7.26 -0.32
CA ALA A 93 -1.95 7.28 1.10
C ALA A 93 -3.19 6.98 1.98
N VAL A 94 -4.34 7.58 1.64
CA VAL A 94 -5.61 7.30 2.31
C VAL A 94 -5.99 5.83 2.14
N CYS A 95 -5.91 5.29 0.92
CA CYS A 95 -6.13 3.87 0.68
C CYS A 95 -5.19 3.03 1.56
N ILE A 96 -3.88 3.25 1.55
CA ILE A 96 -2.91 2.44 2.31
C ILE A 96 -3.22 2.44 3.82
N ILE A 97 -3.48 3.61 4.41
CA ILE A 97 -3.65 3.74 5.87
C ILE A 97 -5.04 3.29 6.31
N LEU A 98 -6.08 3.62 5.54
CA LEU A 98 -7.47 3.37 5.92
C LEU A 98 -8.05 2.07 5.36
N TYR A 99 -7.33 1.36 4.48
CA TYR A 99 -7.81 0.14 3.82
C TYR A 99 -8.45 -0.83 4.81
N THR A 100 -7.67 -1.42 5.71
CA THR A 100 -8.16 -2.43 6.66
C THR A 100 -8.88 -1.87 7.90
N PRO A 101 -8.46 -0.75 8.52
CA PRO A 101 -9.14 -0.28 9.71
C PRO A 101 -10.53 0.33 9.42
N PHE A 102 -10.78 0.80 8.19
CA PHE A 102 -12.02 1.47 7.81
C PHE A 102 -12.65 0.94 6.52
N ILE A 103 -11.94 0.96 5.39
CA ILE A 103 -12.54 0.71 4.06
C ILE A 103 -13.10 -0.71 3.96
N THR A 104 -12.37 -1.73 4.42
CA THR A 104 -12.82 -3.14 4.42
C THR A 104 -14.04 -3.38 5.31
N LYS A 105 -14.36 -2.46 6.21
CA LYS A 105 -15.53 -2.55 7.10
C LYS A 105 -16.75 -1.83 6.54
N VAL A 106 -16.61 -1.11 5.43
CA VAL A 106 -17.73 -0.56 4.66
C VAL A 106 -18.39 -1.71 3.90
N GLY A 107 -19.71 -1.63 3.68
CA GLY A 107 -20.48 -2.71 3.07
C GLY A 107 -19.98 -3.17 1.69
N TRP A 108 -19.32 -2.30 0.93
CA TRP A 108 -18.82 -2.59 -0.44
C TRP A 108 -17.34 -2.17 -0.57
N PRO A 109 -16.38 -2.95 -0.06
CA PRO A 109 -14.98 -2.58 -0.08
C PRO A 109 -14.25 -2.97 -1.37
N GLU A 110 -14.87 -3.73 -2.28
CA GLU A 110 -14.16 -4.37 -3.40
C GLU A 110 -13.62 -3.38 -4.45
N TRP A 111 -14.11 -2.14 -4.47
CA TRP A 111 -13.56 -1.09 -5.33
C TRP A 111 -12.14 -0.68 -4.90
N ALA A 112 -11.81 -0.79 -3.61
CA ALA A 112 -10.58 -0.25 -3.07
C ALA A 112 -9.32 -1.03 -3.50
N PRO A 113 -9.31 -2.38 -3.53
CA PRO A 113 -8.21 -3.13 -4.14
C PRO A 113 -8.03 -2.82 -5.63
N GLY A 114 -9.12 -2.69 -6.40
CA GLY A 114 -9.06 -2.34 -7.83
C GLY A 114 -8.46 -0.95 -8.06
N LEU A 115 -8.83 0.02 -7.21
CA LEU A 115 -8.26 1.36 -7.25
C LEU A 115 -6.79 1.38 -6.80
N GLY A 116 -6.49 0.80 -5.63
CA GLY A 116 -5.19 0.89 -4.97
C GLY A 116 -4.10 0.01 -5.57
N MET A 117 -4.45 -1.19 -6.07
CA MET A 117 -3.51 -2.13 -6.69
C MET A 117 -3.52 -2.08 -8.21
N GLY A 118 -4.51 -1.42 -8.82
CA GLY A 118 -4.68 -1.37 -10.27
C GLY A 118 -4.56 0.06 -10.83
N ALA A 119 -5.62 0.85 -10.69
CA ALA A 119 -5.73 2.13 -11.37
C ALA A 119 -4.69 3.16 -10.92
N LEU A 120 -4.51 3.37 -9.60
CA LEU A 120 -3.57 4.36 -9.08
C LEU A 120 -2.11 4.06 -9.46
N PRO A 121 -1.60 2.81 -9.30
CA PRO A 121 -0.26 2.46 -9.77
C PRO A 121 -0.05 2.72 -11.27
N VAL A 122 -1.00 2.31 -12.11
CA VAL A 122 -0.88 2.46 -13.58
C VAL A 122 -0.85 3.93 -13.97
N LEU A 123 -1.76 4.74 -13.42
CA LEU A 123 -1.81 6.19 -13.67
C LEU A 123 -0.55 6.90 -13.15
N GLY A 124 -0.07 6.54 -11.96
CA GLY A 124 1.15 7.11 -11.39
C GLY A 124 2.38 6.80 -12.22
N VAL A 125 2.57 5.55 -12.64
CA VAL A 125 3.70 5.17 -13.50
C VAL A 125 3.60 5.85 -14.86
N TYR A 126 2.42 5.87 -15.49
CA TYR A 126 2.22 6.59 -16.75
C TYR A 126 2.58 8.07 -16.63
N PHE A 127 2.11 8.75 -15.57
CA PHE A 127 2.42 10.15 -15.32
C PHE A 127 3.93 10.37 -15.20
N VAL A 128 4.60 9.57 -14.36
CA VAL A 128 6.06 9.67 -14.16
C VAL A 128 6.81 9.42 -15.47
N GLN A 129 6.41 8.46 -16.30
CA GLN A 129 7.12 8.17 -17.55
C GLN A 129 6.89 9.20 -18.66
N THR A 130 5.79 9.97 -18.61
CA THR A 130 5.42 10.92 -19.67
C THR A 130 5.74 12.38 -19.33
N THR A 131 6.09 12.67 -18.06
CA THR A 131 6.43 14.01 -17.55
C THR A 131 7.85 14.09 -16.98
N ALA A 132 8.64 13.04 -17.20
CA ALA A 132 10.04 12.90 -16.80
C ALA A 132 11.05 13.41 -17.84
#